data_AF-A0A523ZDD8-F1
#
_entry.id   AF-A0A523ZDD8-F1
#
_cell.length_a   1.000
_cell.length_b   1.000
_cell.length_c   1.000
_cell.angle_alpha   90.00
_cell.angle_beta   90.00
_cell.angle_gamma   90.00
#
_symmetry.space_group_name_H-M   'P 1'
#
loop_
_entity.id
_entity.type
_entity.pdbx_description
1 polymer ?
#
loop_
_entity_poly.entity_id
_entity_poly.type
_entity_poly.pdbx_seq_one_letter_code
_entity_poly.pdbx_strand_id
1 'polypeptide(L)'
;MRRITTRAVAEIVPHQEFVDGLRSPPPGGLRLKMGFDPTKPVITLGWAVGLRKLRQLQELGHTVVVIIGDWTARIGDPSEESQTRPMLTAEEVQANAQAILRQFYKVLDESRTEIRHQSEWFDEFTLTDVVRLAARFTVAQMLQRDDFAQRYAEHKPIGLHELLYPLLQAYDSVAVKADVEFGGTDQKFNNLVGRELQRMLSAEGGGPAGQGQAVFLVPLLVGLDGKQKMSQSLGNYIAIDDPPEEMYGKLMSIPDSLIMDYFELLTDVPDEELTGIRKAVEEGGAEAMDA
;
A
#
# COMPACT_ATOMS: atom_id res chain seq x y z
N MET A 1 20.34 7.59 2.93
CA MET A 1 19.75 6.30 3.38
C MET A 1 18.94 6.42 4.66
N ARG A 2 19.46 6.98 5.78
CA ARG A 2 18.71 7.06 7.06
C ARG A 2 17.29 7.61 6.90
N ARG A 3 17.13 8.78 6.25
CA ARG A 3 15.81 9.40 6.02
C ARG A 3 14.83 8.49 5.25
N ILE A 4 15.33 7.70 4.31
CA ILE A 4 14.52 6.75 3.50
C ILE A 4 14.01 5.60 4.35
N THR A 5 14.77 5.15 5.34
CA THR A 5 14.39 4.02 6.20
C THR A 5 13.69 4.44 7.50
N THR A 6 13.63 5.73 7.84
CA THR A 6 13.07 6.19 9.13
C THR A 6 11.91 7.17 9.01
N ARG A 7 11.96 8.16 8.11
CA ARG A 7 10.89 9.17 8.01
C ARG A 7 9.72 8.62 7.20
N ALA A 8 8.50 8.78 7.71
CA ALA A 8 7.29 8.21 7.10
C ALA A 8 7.43 6.70 6.86
N VAL A 9 8.02 6.00 7.83
CA VAL A 9 8.17 4.54 7.85
C VAL A 9 7.62 4.05 9.17
N ALA A 10 6.66 3.13 9.13
CA ALA A 10 6.16 2.45 10.31
C ALA A 10 7.04 1.25 10.65
N GLU A 11 7.38 0.44 9.64
CA GLU A 11 8.16 -0.79 9.83
C GLU A 11 8.79 -1.26 8.51
N ILE A 12 9.94 -1.92 8.60
CA ILE A 12 10.56 -2.63 7.47
C ILE A 12 10.92 -4.04 7.93
N VAL A 13 10.44 -5.06 7.20
CA VAL A 13 10.62 -6.47 7.59
C VAL A 13 11.20 -7.31 6.44
N PRO A 14 12.41 -7.89 6.60
CA PRO A 14 13.44 -7.54 7.56
C PRO A 14 14.16 -6.24 7.15
N HIS A 15 14.37 -5.35 8.12
CA HIS A 15 15.05 -4.06 7.87
C HIS A 15 16.44 -4.24 7.25
N GLN A 16 17.22 -5.22 7.72
CA GLN A 16 18.58 -5.44 7.25
C GLN A 16 18.63 -5.88 5.78
N GLU A 17 17.75 -6.79 5.37
CA GLU A 17 17.67 -7.24 3.97
C GLU A 17 17.31 -6.10 3.02
N PHE A 18 16.37 -5.23 3.41
CA PHE A 18 16.05 -4.04 2.63
C PHE A 18 17.27 -3.11 2.47
N VAL A 19 17.98 -2.82 3.56
CA VAL A 19 19.18 -1.97 3.53
C VAL A 19 20.28 -2.57 2.66
N ASP A 20 20.50 -3.88 2.75
CA ASP A 20 21.51 -4.56 1.95
C ASP A 20 21.14 -4.58 0.47
N GLY A 21 19.86 -4.78 0.14
CA GLY A 21 19.33 -4.65 -1.22
C GLY A 21 19.49 -3.24 -1.81
N LEU A 22 19.35 -2.19 -0.99
CA LEU A 22 19.63 -0.81 -1.43
C LEU A 22 21.13 -0.56 -1.66
N ARG A 23 22.01 -1.20 -0.89
CA ARG A 23 23.48 -1.04 -1.02
C ARG A 23 24.04 -1.80 -2.21
N SER A 24 23.49 -2.98 -2.49
CA SER A 24 23.94 -3.89 -3.54
C SER A 24 22.75 -4.35 -4.39
N PRO A 25 22.08 -3.45 -5.12
CA PRO A 25 20.91 -3.80 -5.91
C PRO A 25 21.30 -4.67 -7.11
N PRO A 26 20.36 -5.50 -7.61
CA PRO A 26 20.55 -6.19 -8.89
C PRO A 26 20.65 -5.19 -10.05
N PRO A 27 21.14 -5.61 -11.23
CA PRO A 27 21.11 -4.77 -12.43
C PRO A 27 19.69 -4.26 -12.71
N GLY A 28 19.53 -2.94 -12.83
CA GLY A 28 18.22 -2.30 -13.00
C GLY A 28 17.55 -1.85 -11.70
N GLY A 29 18.14 -2.14 -10.53
CA GLY A 29 17.58 -1.76 -9.23
C GLY A 29 16.60 -2.79 -8.66
N LEU A 30 16.20 -2.60 -7.41
CA LEU A 30 15.14 -3.40 -6.78
C LEU A 30 13.78 -3.18 -7.47
N ARG A 31 12.97 -4.23 -7.49
CA ARG A 31 11.57 -4.23 -7.94
C ARG A 31 10.66 -3.97 -6.73
N LEU A 32 10.05 -2.80 -6.71
CA LEU A 32 9.23 -2.29 -5.60
C LEU A 32 7.75 -2.45 -5.95
N LYS A 33 7.12 -3.52 -5.45
CA LYS A 33 5.72 -3.84 -5.69
C LYS A 33 4.80 -2.92 -4.89
N MET A 34 3.78 -2.39 -5.55
CA MET A 34 2.58 -1.83 -4.91
C MET A 34 1.35 -2.24 -5.71
N GLY A 35 0.38 -2.87 -5.07
CA GLY A 35 -0.89 -3.27 -5.69
C GLY A 35 -2.03 -2.31 -5.35
N PHE A 36 -3.02 -2.21 -6.23
CA PHE A 36 -4.29 -1.56 -5.90
C PHE A 36 -5.48 -2.18 -6.64
N ASP A 37 -6.63 -2.20 -5.97
CA ASP A 37 -7.90 -2.57 -6.58
C ASP A 37 -8.61 -1.31 -7.13
N PRO A 38 -8.88 -1.20 -8.44
CA PRO A 38 -9.42 0.01 -9.09
C PRO A 38 -10.92 0.20 -8.84
N THR A 39 -11.33 0.35 -7.57
CA THR A 39 -12.75 0.45 -7.21
C THR A 39 -13.34 1.85 -7.36
N LYS A 40 -12.51 2.90 -7.25
CA LYS A 40 -12.89 4.31 -7.42
C LYS A 40 -11.80 5.05 -8.20
N PRO A 41 -12.11 6.03 -9.05
CA PRO A 41 -11.15 6.69 -9.94
C PRO A 41 -10.31 7.78 -9.24
N VAL A 42 -10.17 7.76 -7.92
CA VAL A 42 -9.57 8.84 -7.11
C VAL A 42 -8.56 8.23 -6.14
N ILE A 43 -7.43 8.90 -5.90
CA ILE A 43 -6.50 8.57 -4.81
C ILE A 43 -6.45 9.69 -3.79
N THR A 44 -6.23 9.33 -2.54
CA THR A 44 -6.20 10.29 -1.42
C THR A 44 -4.77 10.65 -1.03
N LEU A 45 -4.59 11.70 -0.23
CA LEU A 45 -3.28 12.01 0.37
C LEU A 45 -2.74 10.87 1.24
N GLY A 46 -3.60 9.98 1.76
CA GLY A 46 -3.16 8.76 2.44
C GLY A 46 -2.32 7.84 1.55
N TRP A 47 -2.62 7.77 0.25
CA TRP A 47 -1.82 6.99 -0.71
C TRP A 47 -0.51 7.69 -1.04
N ALA A 48 -0.52 9.03 -1.03
CA ALA A 48 0.66 9.84 -1.32
C ALA A 48 1.81 9.53 -0.35
N VAL A 49 1.55 9.12 0.90
CA VAL A 49 2.58 8.71 1.85
C VAL A 49 3.47 7.58 1.27
N GLY A 50 2.85 6.50 0.78
CA GLY A 50 3.57 5.40 0.13
C GLY A 50 4.20 5.79 -1.20
N LEU A 51 3.46 6.52 -2.05
CA LEU A 51 3.94 6.95 -3.37
C LEU A 51 5.18 7.86 -3.27
N ARG A 52 5.24 8.74 -2.27
CA ARG A 52 6.40 9.60 -2.03
C ARG A 52 7.65 8.79 -1.67
N LYS A 53 7.50 7.71 -0.89
CA LYS A 53 8.62 6.80 -0.56
C LYS A 53 9.08 6.02 -1.78
N LEU A 54 8.15 5.55 -2.60
CA LEU A 54 8.46 4.92 -3.89
C LEU A 54 9.20 5.88 -4.82
N ARG A 55 8.77 7.15 -4.91
CA ARG A 55 9.45 8.18 -5.69
C ARG A 55 10.90 8.40 -5.24
N GLN A 56 11.15 8.52 -3.93
CA GLN A 56 12.51 8.62 -3.37
C GLN A 56 13.39 7.42 -3.79
N LEU A 57 12.81 6.23 -3.92
CA LEU A 57 13.53 5.03 -4.34
C LEU A 57 13.73 4.97 -5.87
N GLN A 58 12.82 5.51 -6.68
CA GLN A 58 13.03 5.69 -8.12
C GLN A 58 14.23 6.61 -8.39
N GLU A 59 14.41 7.65 -7.58
CA GLU A 59 15.55 8.56 -7.66
C GLU A 59 16.89 7.87 -7.32
N LEU A 60 16.86 6.79 -6.55
CA LEU A 60 18.01 5.90 -6.31
C LEU A 60 18.23 4.85 -7.40
N GLY A 61 17.39 4.85 -8.43
CA GLY A 61 17.54 3.98 -9.58
C GLY A 61 16.74 2.68 -9.51
N HIS A 62 15.79 2.56 -8.59
CA HIS A 62 14.90 1.38 -8.47
C HIS A 62 13.68 1.49 -9.39
N THR A 63 13.00 0.36 -9.61
CA THR A 63 11.80 0.27 -10.46
C THR A 63 10.59 -0.02 -9.60
N VAL A 64 9.55 0.81 -9.75
CA VAL A 64 8.25 0.56 -9.11
C VAL A 64 7.46 -0.35 -10.02
N VAL A 65 6.90 -1.43 -9.46
CA VAL A 65 5.99 -2.33 -10.15
C VAL A 65 4.60 -2.12 -9.58
N VAL A 66 3.76 -1.44 -10.34
CA VAL A 66 2.37 -1.20 -9.98
C VAL A 66 1.51 -2.33 -10.51
N ILE A 67 0.81 -3.01 -9.61
CA ILE A 67 -0.11 -4.10 -9.95
C ILE A 67 -1.55 -3.58 -9.88
N ILE A 68 -2.25 -3.71 -10.99
CA ILE A 68 -3.67 -3.40 -11.09
C ILE A 68 -4.45 -4.68 -10.78
N GLY A 69 -5.23 -4.64 -9.70
CA GLY A 69 -6.13 -5.72 -9.27
C GLY A 69 -7.38 -5.83 -10.14
N ASP A 70 -7.20 -6.00 -11.44
CA ASP A 70 -8.30 -6.06 -12.41
C ASP A 70 -9.06 -7.39 -12.35
N TRP A 71 -8.44 -8.43 -11.81
CA TRP A 71 -9.07 -9.72 -11.54
C TRP A 71 -9.77 -9.72 -10.18
N THR A 72 -9.09 -9.30 -9.11
CA THR A 72 -9.68 -9.17 -7.76
C THR A 72 -10.84 -8.18 -7.71
N ALA A 73 -10.80 -7.08 -8.47
CA ALA A 73 -11.91 -6.12 -8.54
C ALA A 73 -13.21 -6.73 -9.09
N ARG A 74 -13.14 -7.82 -9.89
CA ARG A 74 -14.32 -8.56 -10.38
C ARG A 74 -14.94 -9.44 -9.29
N ILE A 75 -14.18 -9.77 -8.25
CA ILE A 75 -14.59 -10.67 -7.15
C ILE A 75 -14.95 -9.88 -5.87
N GLY A 76 -14.21 -8.81 -5.58
CA GLY A 76 -14.36 -7.92 -4.42
C GLY A 76 -13.41 -8.25 -3.26
N ASP A 77 -12.63 -7.27 -2.78
CA ASP A 77 -11.81 -7.38 -1.55
C ASP A 77 -12.70 -7.29 -0.29
N PRO A 78 -12.65 -8.28 0.61
CA PRO A 78 -13.43 -8.29 1.85
C PRO A 78 -12.85 -7.46 3.00
N SER A 79 -11.68 -6.82 2.82
CA SER A 79 -10.99 -6.06 3.86
C SER A 79 -11.74 -4.83 4.39
N GLU A 80 -12.78 -4.37 3.70
CA GLU A 80 -13.62 -3.26 4.15
C GLU A 80 -15.01 -3.73 4.60
N GLU A 81 -15.42 -3.25 5.78
CA GLU A 81 -16.68 -3.59 6.43
C GLU A 81 -17.91 -3.49 5.50
N SER A 82 -18.53 -4.65 5.26
CA SER A 82 -19.98 -4.87 5.38
C SER A 82 -20.93 -4.13 4.44
N GLN A 83 -20.54 -3.77 3.22
CA GLN A 83 -21.50 -3.66 2.12
C GLN A 83 -20.87 -4.34 0.91
N THR A 84 -21.49 -5.43 0.42
CA THR A 84 -21.14 -6.06 -0.86
C THR A 84 -21.01 -4.97 -1.92
N ARG A 85 -19.76 -4.61 -2.25
CA ARG A 85 -19.50 -3.61 -3.28
C ARG A 85 -20.11 -4.13 -4.58
N PRO A 86 -20.77 -3.28 -5.38
CA PRO A 86 -21.27 -3.70 -6.68
C PRO A 86 -20.08 -4.20 -7.52
N MET A 87 -20.24 -5.38 -8.15
CA MET A 87 -19.24 -5.90 -9.09
C MET A 87 -19.08 -4.88 -10.21
N LEU A 88 -17.85 -4.43 -10.45
CA LEU A 88 -17.54 -3.50 -11.53
C LEU A 88 -17.42 -4.25 -12.87
N THR A 89 -17.88 -3.61 -13.94
CA THR A 89 -17.61 -4.09 -15.30
C THR A 89 -16.13 -3.96 -15.64
N ALA A 90 -15.65 -4.75 -16.61
CA ALA A 90 -14.25 -4.68 -17.04
C ALA A 90 -13.89 -3.27 -17.57
N GLU A 91 -14.84 -2.60 -18.22
CA GLU A 91 -14.70 -1.23 -18.71
C GLU A 91 -14.55 -0.22 -17.57
N GLU A 92 -15.35 -0.35 -16.50
CA GLU A 92 -15.25 0.50 -15.30
C GLU A 92 -13.93 0.28 -14.55
N VAL A 93 -13.54 -0.98 -14.37
CA VAL A 93 -12.24 -1.36 -13.77
C VAL A 93 -11.10 -0.70 -14.55
N GLN A 94 -11.11 -0.79 -15.88
CA GLN A 94 -10.08 -0.19 -16.72
C GLN A 94 -10.11 1.34 -16.67
N ALA A 95 -11.30 1.96 -16.70
CA ALA A 95 -11.43 3.42 -16.60
C ALA A 95 -10.91 3.96 -15.27
N ASN A 96 -11.24 3.29 -14.16
CA ASN A 96 -10.75 3.62 -12.83
C ASN A 96 -9.23 3.43 -12.72
N ALA A 97 -8.71 2.32 -13.23
CA ALA A 97 -7.28 2.04 -13.24
C ALA A 97 -6.51 3.13 -13.98
N GLN A 98 -6.96 3.54 -15.16
CA GLN A 98 -6.35 4.64 -15.92
C GLN A 98 -6.41 5.98 -15.17
N ALA A 99 -7.52 6.27 -14.47
CA ALA A 99 -7.64 7.48 -13.66
C ALA A 99 -6.67 7.50 -12.47
N ILE A 100 -6.53 6.36 -11.78
CA ILE A 100 -5.57 6.18 -10.67
C ILE A 100 -4.14 6.33 -11.17
N LEU A 101 -3.78 5.69 -12.30
CA LEU A 101 -2.43 5.77 -12.85
C LEU A 101 -2.04 7.22 -13.24
N ARG A 102 -2.95 7.98 -13.85
CA ARG A 102 -2.70 9.41 -14.12
C ARG A 102 -2.39 10.21 -12.85
N GLN A 103 -3.03 9.85 -11.74
CA GLN A 103 -2.76 10.49 -10.45
C GLN A 103 -1.47 9.98 -9.80
N PHE A 104 -1.13 8.69 -9.95
CA PHE A 104 0.15 8.14 -9.50
C PHE A 104 1.32 8.89 -10.14
N TYR A 105 1.24 9.18 -11.44
CA TYR A 105 2.27 9.91 -12.18
C TYR A 105 2.38 11.40 -11.83
N LYS A 106 1.50 11.94 -10.96
CA LYS A 106 1.77 13.23 -10.31
C LYS A 106 2.91 13.16 -9.30
N VAL A 107 3.23 11.95 -8.82
CA VAL A 107 4.26 11.69 -7.80
C VAL A 107 5.36 10.78 -8.33
N LEU A 108 5.00 9.67 -8.99
CA LEU A 108 5.94 8.67 -9.51
C LEU A 108 6.54 9.08 -10.86
N ASP A 109 7.75 8.60 -11.11
CA ASP A 109 8.39 8.64 -12.43
C ASP A 109 7.78 7.56 -13.36
N GLU A 110 7.08 7.97 -14.42
CA GLU A 110 6.53 7.03 -15.39
C GLU A 110 7.62 6.18 -16.07
N SER A 111 8.82 6.74 -16.32
CA SER A 111 9.91 6.03 -16.99
C SER A 111 10.54 4.93 -16.12
N ARG A 112 10.27 4.95 -14.81
CA ARG A 112 10.71 3.94 -13.82
C ARG A 112 9.54 3.23 -13.16
N THR A 113 8.39 3.20 -13.84
CA THR A 113 7.20 2.49 -13.38
C THR A 113 6.82 1.42 -14.39
N GLU A 114 6.76 0.16 -13.94
CA GLU A 114 6.24 -0.97 -14.68
C GLU A 114 4.79 -1.21 -14.25
N ILE A 115 3.86 -1.27 -15.21
CA ILE A 115 2.45 -1.56 -14.96
C ILE A 115 2.17 -3.02 -15.29
N ARG A 116 1.55 -3.75 -14.36
CA ARG A 116 1.17 -5.15 -14.51
C ARG A 116 -0.29 -5.36 -14.12
N HIS A 117 -0.96 -6.28 -14.79
CA HIS A 117 -2.34 -6.65 -14.52
C HIS A 117 -2.41 -8.04 -13.90
N GLN A 118 -3.25 -8.21 -12.88
CA GLN A 118 -3.46 -9.51 -12.25
C GLN A 118 -4.00 -10.58 -13.21
N SER A 119 -4.81 -10.15 -14.19
CA SER A 119 -5.29 -11.03 -15.26
C SER A 119 -4.17 -11.72 -16.05
N GLU A 120 -2.96 -11.14 -16.12
CA GLU A 120 -1.81 -11.75 -16.81
C GLU A 120 -1.42 -13.13 -16.27
N TRP A 121 -1.75 -13.42 -15.00
CA TRP A 121 -1.50 -14.73 -14.41
C TRP A 121 -2.79 -15.42 -13.93
N PHE A 122 -3.79 -14.70 -13.43
CA PHE A 122 -4.99 -15.34 -12.89
C PHE A 122 -6.02 -15.76 -13.94
N ASP A 123 -5.97 -15.26 -15.17
CA ASP A 123 -6.87 -15.75 -16.23
C ASP A 123 -6.56 -17.21 -16.64
N GLU A 124 -5.30 -17.64 -16.46
CA GLU A 124 -4.87 -19.02 -16.74
C GLU A 124 -4.87 -19.92 -15.48
N PHE A 125 -5.20 -19.39 -14.31
CA PHE A 125 -5.23 -20.16 -13.05
C PHE A 125 -6.33 -21.21 -13.09
N THR A 126 -5.95 -22.49 -12.97
CA THR A 126 -6.91 -23.57 -12.85
C THR A 126 -7.33 -23.78 -11.40
N LEU A 127 -8.43 -24.52 -11.18
CA LEU A 127 -8.80 -24.96 -9.83
C LEU A 127 -7.67 -25.76 -9.14
N THR A 128 -6.86 -26.48 -9.92
CA THR A 128 -5.70 -27.21 -9.37
C THR A 128 -4.67 -26.24 -8.82
N ASP A 129 -4.44 -25.10 -9.48
CA ASP A 129 -3.49 -24.09 -9.02
C ASP A 129 -3.99 -23.38 -7.77
N VAL A 130 -5.29 -23.07 -7.71
CA VAL A 130 -5.94 -22.54 -6.50
C VAL A 130 -5.77 -23.50 -5.32
N VAL A 131 -6.04 -24.80 -5.51
CA VAL A 131 -5.88 -25.80 -4.45
C VAL A 131 -4.42 -25.94 -4.02
N ARG A 132 -3.46 -25.94 -4.96
CA ARG A 132 -2.03 -25.99 -4.64
C ARG A 132 -1.56 -24.77 -3.86
N LEU A 133 -2.05 -23.59 -4.22
CA LEU A 133 -1.75 -22.34 -3.53
C LEU A 133 -2.36 -22.35 -2.11
N ALA A 134 -3.63 -22.74 -1.99
CA ALA A 134 -4.32 -22.86 -0.70
C ALA A 134 -3.65 -23.89 0.23
N ALA A 135 -3.07 -24.96 -0.31
CA ALA A 135 -2.37 -25.97 0.47
C ALA A 135 -1.07 -25.46 1.14
N ARG A 136 -0.56 -24.28 0.75
CA ARG A 136 0.66 -23.68 1.33
C ARG A 136 0.43 -23.03 2.70
N PHE A 137 -0.82 -22.69 3.02
CA PHE A 137 -1.16 -21.95 4.22
C PHE A 137 -2.31 -22.62 4.97
N THR A 138 -2.35 -22.39 6.28
CA THR A 138 -3.40 -22.92 7.15
C THR A 138 -4.47 -21.88 7.42
N VAL A 139 -5.70 -22.35 7.67
CA VAL A 139 -6.79 -21.48 8.14
C VAL A 139 -6.39 -20.76 9.43
N ALA A 140 -5.68 -21.44 10.35
CA ALA A 140 -5.22 -20.84 11.60
C ALA A 140 -4.30 -19.63 11.37
N GLN A 141 -3.41 -19.68 10.37
CA GLN A 141 -2.58 -18.53 9.99
C GLN A 141 -3.44 -17.40 9.42
N MET A 142 -4.41 -17.70 8.54
CA MET A 142 -5.29 -16.67 7.97
C MET A 142 -6.09 -15.94 9.06
N LEU A 143 -6.57 -16.66 10.07
CA LEU A 143 -7.30 -16.08 11.21
C LEU A 143 -6.42 -15.22 12.15
N GLN A 144 -5.11 -15.11 11.93
CA GLN A 144 -4.26 -14.16 12.65
C GLN A 144 -4.32 -12.75 12.08
N ARG A 145 -4.88 -12.55 10.89
CA ARG A 145 -5.14 -11.23 10.33
C ARG A 145 -6.16 -10.49 11.20
N ASP A 146 -5.88 -9.25 11.58
CA ASP A 146 -6.63 -8.54 12.63
C ASP A 146 -8.15 -8.48 12.38
N ASP A 147 -8.58 -8.21 11.16
CA ASP A 147 -10.00 -8.15 10.78
C ASP A 147 -10.69 -9.52 10.88
N PHE A 148 -10.04 -10.59 10.42
CA PHE A 148 -10.53 -11.96 10.56
C PHE A 148 -10.52 -12.42 12.02
N ALA A 149 -9.49 -12.09 12.80
CA ALA A 149 -9.41 -12.40 14.21
C ALA A 149 -10.57 -11.75 14.98
N GLN A 150 -10.81 -10.46 14.73
CA GLN A 150 -11.91 -9.72 15.34
C GLN A 150 -13.27 -10.29 14.93
N ARG A 151 -13.53 -10.46 13.62
CA ARG A 151 -14.81 -11.00 13.13
C ARG A 151 -15.06 -12.41 13.66
N TYR A 152 -14.04 -13.26 13.72
CA TYR A 152 -14.16 -14.62 14.24
C TYR A 152 -14.48 -14.63 15.74
N ALA A 153 -13.81 -13.79 16.53
CA ALA A 153 -14.08 -13.62 17.96
C ALA A 153 -15.48 -13.07 18.24
N GLU A 154 -15.97 -12.17 17.39
CA GLU A 154 -17.33 -11.61 17.45
C GLU A 154 -18.40 -12.50 16.80
N HIS A 155 -18.03 -13.69 16.32
CA HIS A 155 -18.91 -14.60 15.57
C HIS A 155 -19.59 -13.95 14.34
N LYS A 156 -18.96 -12.95 13.75
CA LYS A 156 -19.36 -12.38 12.46
C LYS A 156 -18.97 -13.34 11.33
N PRO A 157 -19.76 -13.45 10.25
CA PRO A 157 -19.43 -14.32 9.12
C PRO A 157 -18.06 -13.97 8.54
N ILE A 158 -17.32 -14.98 8.08
CA ILE A 158 -16.13 -14.86 7.23
C ILE A 158 -16.32 -15.84 6.07
N GLY A 159 -16.45 -15.32 4.85
CA GLY A 159 -16.59 -16.12 3.65
C GLY A 159 -15.30 -16.85 3.30
N LEU A 160 -15.42 -18.07 2.77
CA LEU A 160 -14.25 -18.86 2.34
C LEU A 160 -13.44 -18.17 1.24
N HIS A 161 -14.12 -17.45 0.34
CA HIS A 161 -13.47 -16.65 -0.70
C HIS A 161 -12.58 -15.54 -0.11
N GLU A 162 -12.89 -15.05 1.09
CA GLU A 162 -12.10 -14.01 1.75
C GLU A 162 -10.73 -14.52 2.18
N LEU A 163 -10.65 -15.81 2.54
CA LEU A 163 -9.40 -16.48 2.90
C LEU A 163 -8.47 -16.67 1.70
N LEU A 164 -8.98 -16.57 0.47
CA LEU A 164 -8.17 -16.67 -0.75
C LEU A 164 -7.45 -15.36 -1.07
N TYR A 165 -7.97 -14.21 -0.66
CA TYR A 165 -7.42 -12.90 -1.04
C TYR A 165 -5.94 -12.72 -0.63
N PRO A 166 -5.52 -13.00 0.62
CA PRO A 166 -4.11 -12.90 0.98
C PRO A 166 -3.20 -13.81 0.15
N LEU A 167 -3.73 -14.95 -0.31
CA LEU A 167 -2.98 -15.90 -1.13
C LEU A 167 -2.78 -15.39 -2.55
N LEU A 168 -3.81 -14.77 -3.14
CA LEU A 168 -3.74 -14.15 -4.46
C LEU A 168 -2.74 -12.99 -4.44
N GLN A 169 -2.86 -12.09 -3.47
CA GLN A 169 -1.90 -10.98 -3.31
C GLN A 169 -0.47 -11.50 -3.09
N ALA A 170 -0.30 -12.60 -2.36
CA ALA A 170 1.01 -13.23 -2.19
C ALA A 170 1.57 -13.76 -3.51
N TYR A 171 0.73 -14.37 -4.36
CA TYR A 171 1.14 -14.86 -5.66
C TYR A 171 1.55 -13.74 -6.62
N ASP A 172 0.92 -12.56 -6.52
CA ASP A 172 1.33 -11.38 -7.30
C ASP A 172 2.82 -11.06 -7.09
N SER A 173 3.32 -11.18 -5.85
CA SER A 173 4.74 -10.99 -5.54
C SER A 173 5.65 -12.01 -6.20
N VAL A 174 5.19 -13.24 -6.33
CA VAL A 174 5.90 -14.30 -7.04
C VAL A 174 5.95 -13.97 -8.54
N ALA A 175 4.80 -13.60 -9.11
CA ALA A 175 4.64 -13.30 -10.54
C ALA A 175 5.54 -12.14 -11.00
N VAL A 176 5.60 -11.06 -10.20
CA VAL A 176 6.42 -9.90 -10.55
C VAL A 176 7.85 -9.96 -10.01
N LYS A 177 8.22 -11.04 -9.31
CA LYS A 177 9.53 -11.22 -8.66
C LYS A 177 9.87 -10.00 -7.79
N ALA A 178 8.94 -9.63 -6.90
CA ALA A 178 9.09 -8.47 -6.04
C ALA A 178 10.29 -8.65 -5.10
N ASP A 179 11.16 -7.63 -5.04
CA ASP A 179 12.23 -7.55 -4.04
C ASP A 179 11.71 -6.88 -2.75
N VAL A 180 10.77 -5.95 -2.89
CA VAL A 180 10.12 -5.25 -1.79
C VAL A 180 8.64 -5.05 -2.11
N GLU A 181 7.75 -5.32 -1.16
CA GLU A 181 6.32 -4.94 -1.26
C GLU A 181 5.98 -3.80 -0.30
N PHE A 182 5.35 -2.77 -0.84
CA PHE A 182 4.89 -1.58 -0.12
C PHE A 182 3.43 -1.71 0.29
N GLY A 183 3.09 -1.21 1.47
CA GLY A 183 1.71 -1.09 1.94
C GLY A 183 1.57 -0.19 3.16
N GLY A 184 0.33 0.14 3.50
CA GLY A 184 0.02 0.70 4.81
C GLY A 184 0.20 -0.35 5.91
N THR A 185 0.22 0.07 7.18
CA THR A 185 0.32 -0.87 8.31
C THR A 185 -0.79 -1.91 8.35
N ASP A 186 -1.95 -1.62 7.74
CA ASP A 186 -3.07 -2.54 7.56
C ASP A 186 -2.80 -3.67 6.55
N GLN A 187 -1.75 -3.55 5.72
CA GLN A 187 -1.36 -4.58 4.74
C GLN A 187 -0.24 -5.51 5.26
N LYS A 188 0.18 -5.35 6.52
CA LYS A 188 1.31 -6.12 7.09
C LYS A 188 1.13 -7.63 6.89
N PHE A 189 -0.04 -8.17 7.23
CA PHE A 189 -0.32 -9.59 7.13
C PHE A 189 -0.16 -10.09 5.69
N ASN A 190 -0.87 -9.47 4.74
CA ASN A 190 -0.84 -9.91 3.34
C ASN A 190 0.57 -9.82 2.74
N ASN A 191 1.31 -8.75 3.03
CA ASN A 191 2.69 -8.58 2.55
C ASN A 191 3.64 -9.66 3.10
N LEU A 192 3.43 -10.09 4.35
CA LEU A 192 4.18 -11.19 4.96
C LEU A 192 3.82 -12.55 4.37
N VAL A 193 2.55 -12.78 4.00
CA VAL A 193 2.13 -13.98 3.25
C VAL A 193 2.86 -14.03 1.90
N GLY A 194 3.00 -12.90 1.20
CA GLY A 194 3.78 -12.79 -0.04
C GLY A 194 5.25 -13.18 0.13
N ARG A 195 5.89 -12.66 1.18
CA ARG A 195 7.27 -13.03 1.53
C ARG A 195 7.40 -14.53 1.79
N GLU A 196 6.51 -15.10 2.60
CA GLU A 196 6.58 -16.52 2.96
C GLU A 196 6.33 -17.43 1.76
N LEU A 197 5.39 -17.08 0.88
CA LEU A 197 5.14 -17.85 -0.34
C LEU A 197 6.37 -17.89 -1.25
N GLN A 198 7.04 -16.74 -1.46
CA GLN A 198 8.28 -16.70 -2.24
C GLN A 198 9.37 -17.60 -1.62
N ARG A 199 9.50 -17.63 -0.29
CA ARG A 199 10.46 -18.52 0.41
C ARG A 199 10.14 -20.00 0.20
N MET A 200 8.87 -20.38 0.35
CA MET A 200 8.42 -21.77 0.15
C MET A 200 8.73 -22.23 -1.27
N LEU A 201 8.40 -21.40 -2.27
CA LEU A 201 8.67 -21.74 -3.67
C LEU A 201 10.18 -21.81 -3.95
N SER A 202 10.97 -20.85 -3.44
CA SER A 202 12.42 -20.86 -3.61
C SER A 202 13.07 -22.11 -3.02
N ALA A 203 12.57 -22.62 -1.88
CA ALA A 203 13.07 -23.85 -1.26
C ALA A 203 12.78 -25.11 -2.10
N GLU A 204 11.74 -25.07 -2.94
CA GLU A 204 11.36 -26.14 -3.86
C GLU A 204 12.05 -26.02 -5.23
N GLY A 205 12.90 -25.01 -5.42
CA GLY A 205 13.54 -24.71 -6.71
C GLY A 205 12.60 -24.02 -7.71
N GLY A 206 11.45 -23.52 -7.26
CA GLY A 206 10.51 -22.70 -8.03
C GLY A 206 10.53 -21.22 -7.62
N GLY A 207 9.87 -20.35 -8.39
CA GLY A 207 9.72 -18.93 -8.03
C GLY A 207 11.01 -18.10 -8.04
N PRO A 208 10.98 -16.86 -7.49
CA PRO A 208 12.16 -16.03 -7.33
C PRO A 208 13.14 -16.65 -6.34
N ALA A 209 14.42 -16.73 -6.69
CA ALA A 209 15.46 -17.21 -5.78
C ALA A 209 15.70 -16.18 -4.66
N GLY A 210 15.73 -16.61 -3.40
CA GLY A 210 16.15 -15.75 -2.29
C GLY A 210 15.38 -15.98 -0.98
N GLN A 211 15.42 -14.97 -0.10
CA GLN A 211 14.80 -15.01 1.23
C GLN A 211 13.36 -14.46 1.24
N GLY A 212 12.76 -14.27 0.07
CA GLY A 212 11.51 -13.54 -0.12
C GLY A 212 11.69 -12.02 -0.08
N GLN A 213 10.66 -11.29 -0.49
CA GLN A 213 10.63 -9.84 -0.54
C GLN A 213 10.78 -9.23 0.84
N ALA A 214 11.39 -8.05 0.93
CA ALA A 214 11.23 -7.20 2.11
C ALA A 214 9.80 -6.61 2.12
N VAL A 215 9.28 -6.31 3.29
CA VAL A 215 8.01 -5.62 3.48
C VAL A 215 8.30 -4.21 3.97
N PHE A 216 7.79 -3.20 3.28
CA PHE A 216 7.94 -1.79 3.63
C PHE A 216 6.57 -1.21 4.00
N LEU A 217 6.38 -0.91 5.28
CA LEU A 217 5.12 -0.39 5.80
C LEU A 217 5.22 1.10 6.10
N VAL A 218 4.28 1.86 5.57
CA VAL A 218 4.10 3.28 5.89
C VAL A 218 2.97 3.47 6.90
N PRO A 219 3.03 4.51 7.75
CA PRO A 219 1.92 4.87 8.63
C PRO A 219 0.66 5.21 7.83
N LEU A 220 -0.51 4.96 8.42
CA LEU A 220 -1.79 5.38 7.85
C LEU A 220 -2.02 6.85 8.19
N LEU A 221 -2.21 7.69 7.17
CA LEU A 221 -2.57 9.09 7.37
C LEU A 221 -3.96 9.17 8.00
N VAL A 222 -4.11 9.91 9.10
CA VAL A 222 -5.41 10.18 9.72
C VAL A 222 -6.19 11.18 8.87
N GLY A 223 -7.48 10.92 8.66
CA GLY A 223 -8.35 11.77 7.84
C GLY A 223 -8.77 13.07 8.53
N LEU A 224 -9.63 13.82 7.84
CA LEU A 224 -10.14 15.13 8.27
C LEU A 224 -10.89 15.08 9.62
N ASP A 225 -11.41 13.92 10.03
CA ASP A 225 -12.11 13.76 11.31
C ASP A 225 -11.19 13.67 12.54
N GLY A 226 -9.86 13.58 12.34
CA GLY A 226 -8.90 13.57 13.44
C GLY A 226 -8.68 12.22 14.11
N LYS A 227 -9.38 11.16 13.72
CA LYS A 227 -9.39 9.87 14.44
C LYS A 227 -9.17 8.67 13.54
N GLN A 228 -9.96 8.57 12.47
CA GLN A 228 -9.94 7.42 11.58
C GLN A 228 -8.90 7.61 10.47
N LYS A 229 -8.38 6.50 9.94
CA LYS A 229 -7.54 6.55 8.73
C LYS A 229 -8.27 7.27 7.60
N MET A 230 -7.53 8.00 6.79
CA MET A 230 -8.05 8.69 5.62
C MET A 230 -8.64 7.68 4.65
N SER A 231 -9.92 7.82 4.33
CA SER A 231 -10.70 6.87 3.57
C SER A 231 -11.76 7.54 2.70
N GLN A 232 -11.89 7.05 1.48
CA GLN A 232 -12.95 7.47 0.57
C GLN A 232 -14.33 7.00 1.01
N SER A 233 -14.43 5.89 1.74
CA SER A 233 -15.71 5.38 2.24
C SER A 233 -16.23 6.18 3.43
N LEU A 234 -15.31 6.71 4.26
CA LEU A 234 -15.66 7.58 5.39
C LEU A 234 -15.90 9.04 5.00
N GLY A 235 -15.52 9.44 3.78
CA GLY A 235 -15.64 10.82 3.32
C GLY A 235 -14.69 11.80 4.04
N ASN A 236 -13.71 11.29 4.77
CA ASN A 236 -12.76 12.06 5.58
C ASN A 236 -11.43 12.31 4.83
N TYR A 237 -11.47 12.41 3.50
CA TYR A 237 -10.27 12.40 2.65
C TYR A 237 -10.05 13.71 1.90
N ILE A 238 -8.79 13.88 1.50
CA ILE A 238 -8.34 14.91 0.57
C ILE A 238 -7.87 14.17 -0.68
N ALA A 239 -8.44 14.47 -1.85
CA ALA A 239 -8.02 13.86 -3.10
C ALA A 239 -6.73 14.53 -3.59
N ILE A 240 -5.84 13.79 -4.24
CA ILE A 240 -4.60 14.37 -4.80
C ILE A 240 -4.87 15.29 -6.01
N ASP A 241 -6.06 15.20 -6.58
CA ASP A 241 -6.51 15.95 -7.74
C ASP A 241 -7.66 16.91 -7.46
N ASP A 242 -7.98 17.13 -6.18
CA ASP A 242 -8.87 18.21 -5.76
C ASP A 242 -8.39 19.56 -6.35
N PRO A 243 -9.31 20.46 -6.73
CA PRO A 243 -8.96 21.83 -7.09
C PRO A 243 -8.10 22.48 -5.99
N PRO A 244 -7.11 23.33 -6.34
CA PRO A 244 -6.18 23.88 -5.35
C PRO A 244 -6.86 24.56 -4.15
N GLU A 245 -7.94 25.31 -4.38
CA GLU A 245 -8.70 25.99 -3.32
C GLU A 245 -9.42 24.99 -2.40
N GLU A 246 -9.94 23.89 -2.95
CA GLU A 246 -10.61 22.85 -2.17
C GLU A 246 -9.60 22.04 -1.34
N MET A 247 -8.46 21.66 -1.94
CA MET A 247 -7.39 20.98 -1.23
C MET A 247 -6.86 21.84 -0.08
N TYR A 248 -6.62 23.13 -0.32
CA TYR A 248 -6.18 24.08 0.70
C TYR A 248 -7.21 24.23 1.82
N GLY A 249 -8.49 24.41 1.47
CA GLY A 249 -9.57 24.51 2.45
C GLY A 249 -9.71 23.26 3.32
N LYS A 250 -9.56 22.06 2.74
CA LYS A 250 -9.57 20.80 3.48
C LYS A 250 -8.34 20.67 4.39
N LEU A 251 -7.15 21.01 3.91
CA LEU A 251 -5.93 21.00 4.73
C LEU A 251 -6.04 21.95 5.93
N MET A 252 -6.62 23.14 5.73
CA MET A 252 -6.87 24.10 6.82
C MET A 252 -7.92 23.65 7.84
N SER A 253 -8.64 22.56 7.56
CA SER A 253 -9.65 22.02 8.49
C SER A 253 -9.14 20.88 9.37
N ILE A 254 -7.88 20.44 9.19
CA ILE A 254 -7.32 19.37 10.02
C ILE A 254 -7.15 19.84 11.47
N PRO A 255 -7.36 18.99 12.47
CA PRO A 255 -7.05 19.32 13.86
C PRO A 255 -5.55 19.61 14.06
N ASP A 256 -5.22 20.58 14.93
CA ASP A 256 -3.84 20.97 15.25
C ASP A 256 -2.95 19.78 15.63
N SER A 257 -3.54 18.79 16.32
CA SER A 257 -2.84 17.56 16.73
C SER A 257 -2.31 16.73 15.55
N LEU A 258 -2.84 16.93 14.34
CA LEU A 258 -2.42 16.22 13.12
C LEU A 258 -1.44 17.01 12.25
N ILE A 259 -1.21 18.31 12.52
CA ILE A 259 -0.34 19.16 11.68
C ILE A 259 1.04 18.51 11.51
N MET A 260 1.64 18.06 12.62
CA MET A 260 2.96 17.43 12.57
C MET A 260 2.97 16.11 11.80
N ASP A 261 1.93 15.29 11.93
CA ASP A 261 1.82 14.03 11.18
C ASP A 261 1.73 14.34 9.67
N TYR A 262 0.96 15.35 9.28
CA TYR A 262 0.84 15.77 7.88
C TYR A 262 2.17 16.29 7.34
N PHE A 263 2.89 17.12 8.11
CA PHE A 263 4.22 17.57 7.73
C PHE A 263 5.21 16.41 7.56
N GLU A 264 5.26 15.49 8.51
CA GLU A 264 6.19 14.37 8.48
C GLU A 264 5.91 13.40 7.33
N LEU A 265 4.63 13.14 7.04
CA LEU A 265 4.17 12.14 6.07
C LEU A 265 4.03 12.69 4.63
N LEU A 266 3.71 13.97 4.45
CA LEU A 266 3.34 14.54 3.16
C LEU A 266 4.33 15.57 2.59
N THR A 267 5.35 15.98 3.35
CA THR A 267 6.28 17.04 2.91
C THR A 267 7.74 16.58 2.88
N ASP A 268 8.59 17.36 2.21
CA ASP A 268 10.06 17.20 2.21
C ASP A 268 10.76 18.21 3.14
N VAL A 269 10.00 18.95 3.96
CA VAL A 269 10.52 19.94 4.93
C VAL A 269 11.65 19.31 5.74
N PRO A 270 12.84 19.93 5.82
CA PRO A 270 13.98 19.39 6.58
C PRO A 270 13.65 19.12 8.05
N ASP A 271 14.25 18.07 8.63
CA ASP A 271 13.97 17.67 10.02
C ASP A 271 14.33 18.78 11.03
N GLU A 272 15.29 19.65 10.71
CA GLU A 272 15.63 20.84 11.50
C GLU A 272 14.49 21.87 11.53
N GLU A 273 13.83 22.10 10.40
CA GLU A 273 12.71 23.04 10.27
C GLU A 273 11.43 22.49 10.93
N LEU A 274 11.21 21.17 10.87
CA LEU A 274 10.12 20.50 11.60
C LEU A 274 10.18 20.73 13.11
N THR A 275 11.38 20.90 13.67
CA THR A 275 11.53 21.18 15.11
C THR A 275 10.99 22.58 15.45
N GLY A 276 11.20 23.56 14.57
CA GLY A 276 10.64 24.90 14.72
C GLY A 276 9.12 24.90 14.56
N ILE A 277 8.61 24.22 13.53
CA ILE A 277 7.17 24.08 13.27
C ILE A 277 6.47 23.41 14.46
N ARG A 278 7.04 22.33 14.99
CA ARG A 278 6.48 21.64 16.17
C ARG A 278 6.30 22.58 17.36
N LYS A 279 7.31 23.40 17.63
CA LYS A 279 7.26 24.36 18.72
C LYS A 279 6.15 25.41 18.49
N ALA A 280 6.02 25.93 17.28
CA ALA A 280 4.96 26.87 16.93
C ALA A 280 3.56 26.28 17.11
N VAL A 281 3.35 25.03 16.66
CA VAL A 281 2.08 24.31 16.83
C VAL A 281 1.76 24.07 18.32
N GLU A 282 2.76 23.72 19.14
CA GLU A 282 2.59 23.54 20.60
C GLU A 282 2.27 24.84 21.34
N GLU A 283 2.84 25.97 20.90
CA GLU A 283 2.61 27.30 21.48
C GLU A 283 1.26 27.91 21.04
N GLY A 284 0.74 27.49 19.89
CA GLY A 284 -0.57 27.88 19.35
C GLY A 284 -0.61 29.31 18.78
N GLY A 285 -1.79 29.73 18.32
CA GLY A 285 -2.01 31.11 17.83
C GLY A 285 -1.66 31.31 16.35
N ALA A 286 -1.25 32.53 15.98
CA ALA A 286 -1.02 32.89 14.57
C ALA A 286 0.13 32.08 13.95
N GLU A 287 1.20 31.81 14.70
CA GLU A 287 2.34 31.02 14.23
C GLU A 287 1.97 29.54 14.00
N ALA A 288 0.97 29.02 14.73
CA ALA A 288 0.43 27.68 14.49
C ALA A 288 -0.51 27.62 13.26
N MET A 289 -1.14 28.75 12.89
CA MET A 289 -1.93 28.85 11.65
C MET A 289 -1.06 29.12 10.41
N ASP A 290 0.09 29.77 10.60
CA ASP A 290 1.07 30.01 9.54
C ASP A 290 1.90 28.75 9.21
N ALA A 291 1.99 27.81 10.15
CA ALA A 291 2.56 26.48 10.00
C ALA A 291 1.63 25.56 9.21
#